data_AF-A0A9P4LFT8-F1
#
_entry.id   AF-A0A9P4LFT8-F1
#
_cell.length_a   1.000
_cell.length_b   1.000
_cell.length_c   1.000
_cell.angle_alpha   90.00
_cell.angle_beta   90.00
_cell.angle_gamma   90.00
#
_symmetry.space_group_name_H-M   'P 1'
#
loop_
_entity.id
_entity.type
_entity.pdbx_description
1 polymer ?
#
loop_
_entity_poly.entity_id
_entity_poly.type
_entity_poly.pdbx_seq_one_letter_code
_entity_poly.pdbx_strand_id
1 'polypeptide(L)'
;ASPIDRSFLPLAYLVPSNRPAREAIANACKETSVYHSNFIGHIDYRGDPSTLCFELALGGLPEHSEIGWRIGRGCRELENYGVELLLATDDDSISGVHARFGWTTLRPDFLLILNEQSKRCTINGRDFNEGGQTIPAENTILIGD
;
A
#
# COMPACT_ATOMS: atom_id res chain seq x y z
N ALA A 1 -22.20 3.42 -5.42
CA ALA A 1 -20.99 3.03 -6.17
C ALA A 1 -21.31 1.77 -6.96
N SER A 2 -20.97 1.74 -8.25
CA SER A 2 -21.10 0.51 -9.06
C SER A 2 -20.13 -0.56 -8.55
N PRO A 3 -20.49 -1.86 -8.65
CA PRO A 3 -19.56 -2.92 -8.29
C PRO A 3 -18.35 -2.84 -9.22
N ILE A 4 -17.14 -2.77 -8.63
CA ILE A 4 -15.89 -2.84 -9.39
C ILE A 4 -15.87 -4.19 -10.09
N ASP A 5 -15.86 -4.18 -11.42
CA ASP A 5 -15.69 -5.36 -12.25
C ASP A 5 -14.32 -5.99 -11.92
N ARG A 6 -14.34 -7.19 -11.31
CA ARG A 6 -13.13 -7.91 -10.88
C ARG A 6 -12.52 -8.76 -11.99
N SER A 7 -12.92 -8.57 -13.24
CA SER A 7 -12.33 -9.28 -14.40
C SER A 7 -10.92 -8.82 -14.77
N PHE A 8 -10.38 -7.80 -14.10
CA PHE A 8 -9.02 -7.33 -14.32
C PHE A 8 -7.99 -8.23 -13.64
N LEU A 9 -6.88 -8.49 -14.35
CA LEU A 9 -5.77 -9.26 -13.80
C LEU A 9 -5.11 -8.47 -12.64
N PRO A 10 -4.94 -9.10 -11.47
CA PRO A 10 -4.18 -8.52 -10.37
C PRO A 10 -2.72 -8.31 -10.84
N LEU A 11 -2.19 -7.11 -10.63
CA LEU A 11 -0.80 -6.78 -10.96
C LEU A 11 0.13 -7.28 -9.84
N ALA A 12 -0.26 -7.08 -8.58
CA ALA A 12 0.40 -7.66 -7.40
C ALA A 12 -0.51 -7.72 -6.17
N TYR A 13 -0.02 -8.48 -5.18
CA TYR A 13 -0.60 -8.58 -3.84
C TYR A 13 0.44 -8.18 -2.80
N LEU A 14 0.08 -7.25 -1.92
CA LEU A 14 0.88 -6.89 -0.76
C LEU A 14 0.35 -7.62 0.48
N VAL A 15 1.06 -8.68 0.89
CA VAL A 15 0.66 -9.52 2.02
C VAL A 15 1.32 -9.02 3.32
N PRO A 16 0.55 -8.64 4.34
CA PRO A 16 1.10 -8.27 5.65
C PRO A 16 1.77 -9.47 6.35
N SER A 17 3.08 -9.40 6.58
CA SER A 17 3.85 -10.50 7.19
C SER A 17 3.88 -10.46 8.73
N ASN A 18 3.69 -9.29 9.35
CA ASN A 18 3.70 -9.13 10.81
C ASN A 18 2.28 -9.06 11.40
N ARG A 19 2.14 -9.39 12.69
CA ARG A 19 0.83 -9.44 13.38
C ARG A 19 0.10 -8.07 13.37
N PRO A 20 0.74 -6.95 13.74
CA PRO A 20 0.08 -5.64 13.72
C PRO A 20 -0.51 -5.26 12.35
N ALA A 21 0.21 -5.50 11.26
CA ALA A 21 -0.26 -5.18 9.91
C ALA A 21 -1.44 -6.07 9.50
N ARG A 22 -1.43 -7.36 9.88
CA ARG A 22 -2.59 -8.26 9.67
C ARG A 22 -3.82 -7.78 10.42
N GLU A 23 -3.65 -7.37 11.68
CA GLU A 23 -4.74 -6.84 12.52
C GLU A 23 -5.29 -5.53 11.95
N ALA A 24 -4.42 -4.64 11.47
CA ALA A 24 -4.80 -3.38 10.84
C ALA A 24 -5.65 -3.60 9.57
N ILE A 25 -5.23 -4.51 8.67
CA ILE A 25 -6.01 -4.88 7.48
C ILE A 25 -7.36 -5.48 7.87
N ALA A 26 -7.39 -6.40 8.85
CA ALA A 26 -8.63 -7.02 9.30
C ALA A 26 -9.60 -5.99 9.92
N ASN A 27 -9.08 -5.01 10.66
CA ASN A 27 -9.88 -3.92 11.22
C ASN A 27 -10.38 -2.96 10.14
N ALA A 28 -9.57 -2.63 9.14
CA ALA A 28 -9.99 -1.83 7.99
C ALA A 28 -11.18 -2.47 7.24
N CYS A 29 -11.19 -3.80 7.11
CA CYS A 29 -12.35 -4.53 6.57
C CYS A 29 -13.59 -4.44 7.47
N LYS A 30 -13.42 -4.48 8.80
CA LYS A 30 -14.53 -4.42 9.78
C LYS A 30 -15.13 -3.04 9.92
N GLU A 31 -14.31 -1.99 9.83
CA GLU A 31 -14.73 -0.60 10.00
C GLU A 31 -15.53 -0.07 8.80
N THR A 32 -15.75 -0.88 7.75
CA THR A 32 -16.49 -0.49 6.53
C THR A 32 -15.97 0.81 5.90
N SER A 33 -14.68 1.08 6.08
CA SER A 33 -14.01 2.13 5.32
C SER A 33 -13.98 1.66 3.87
N VAL A 34 -14.98 2.10 3.10
CA VAL A 34 -15.13 1.81 1.66
C VAL A 34 -13.80 2.05 0.94
N TYR A 35 -13.08 3.06 1.39
CA TYR A 35 -11.79 3.49 0.89
C TYR A 35 -10.71 2.40 0.91
N HIS A 36 -10.39 1.84 2.07
CA HIS A 36 -9.36 0.78 2.14
C HIS A 36 -9.90 -0.58 1.68
N SER A 37 -11.19 -0.86 1.92
CA SER A 37 -11.79 -2.15 1.57
C SER A 37 -11.82 -2.42 0.06
N ASN A 38 -11.84 -1.37 -0.77
CA ASN A 38 -11.81 -1.51 -2.24
C ASN A 38 -10.48 -2.09 -2.75
N PHE A 39 -9.42 -1.94 -1.98
CA PHE A 39 -8.09 -2.45 -2.32
C PHE A 39 -7.74 -3.70 -1.52
N ILE A 40 -8.63 -4.25 -0.69
CA ILE A 40 -8.34 -5.45 0.10
C ILE A 40 -8.94 -6.69 -0.58
N GLY A 41 -8.07 -7.61 -0.95
CA GLY A 41 -8.38 -8.91 -1.54
C GLY A 41 -8.07 -10.07 -0.58
N HIS A 42 -8.35 -11.29 -1.05
CA HIS A 42 -7.97 -12.53 -0.37
C HIS A 42 -7.21 -13.42 -1.36
N ILE A 43 -6.13 -14.04 -0.90
CA ILE A 43 -5.34 -15.00 -1.69
C ILE A 43 -5.02 -16.24 -0.87
N ASP A 44 -4.67 -17.33 -1.56
CA ASP A 44 -3.98 -18.46 -0.93
C ASP A 44 -2.49 -18.10 -0.76
N TYR A 45 -2.05 -18.04 0.49
CA TYR A 45 -0.66 -17.75 0.81
C TYR A 45 -0.19 -18.60 1.99
N ARG A 46 0.92 -19.35 1.78
CA ARG A 46 1.55 -20.22 2.78
C ARG A 46 0.58 -21.23 3.43
N GLY A 47 -0.41 -21.71 2.68
CA GLY A 47 -1.38 -22.70 3.14
C GLY A 47 -2.55 -22.11 3.93
N ASP A 48 -2.66 -20.78 4.02
CA ASP A 48 -3.89 -20.10 4.42
C ASP A 48 -4.65 -19.65 3.16
N PRO A 49 -5.80 -20.28 2.84
CA PRO A 49 -6.57 -20.02 1.61
C PRO A 49 -7.34 -18.69 1.62
N SER A 50 -7.21 -17.89 2.69
CA SER A 50 -7.99 -16.67 2.92
C SER A 50 -7.15 -15.53 3.47
N THR A 51 -5.86 -15.49 3.10
CA THR A 51 -4.96 -14.44 3.56
C THR A 51 -5.39 -13.08 3.01
N LEU A 52 -5.72 -12.15 3.90
CA LEU A 52 -6.03 -10.77 3.54
C LEU A 52 -4.78 -10.03 3.04
N CYS A 53 -4.90 -9.32 1.93
CA CYS A 53 -3.81 -8.55 1.33
C CYS A 53 -4.33 -7.28 0.64
N PHE A 54 -3.46 -6.31 0.39
CA PHE A 54 -3.81 -5.25 -0.56
C PHE A 54 -3.63 -5.76 -1.99
N GLU A 55 -4.71 -5.77 -2.77
CA GLU A 55 -4.73 -6.09 -4.20
C GLU A 55 -4.45 -4.82 -5.01
N LEU A 56 -3.38 -4.87 -5.78
CA LEU A 56 -2.96 -3.82 -6.68
C LEU A 56 -3.30 -4.28 -8.08
N ALA A 57 -4.42 -3.80 -8.60
CA ALA A 57 -4.94 -4.19 -9.91
C ALA A 57 -5.13 -2.95 -10.78
N LEU A 58 -5.03 -3.12 -12.10
CA LEU A 58 -5.30 -2.05 -13.07
C LEU A 58 -6.76 -1.56 -13.04
N GLY A 59 -7.68 -2.38 -12.54
CA GLY A 59 -9.08 -1.99 -12.29
C GLY A 59 -9.30 -1.24 -10.97
N GLY A 60 -8.31 -1.26 -10.08
CA GLY A 60 -8.28 -0.57 -8.78
C GLY A 60 -7.18 0.47 -8.73
N LEU A 61 -7.04 1.27 -9.79
CA LEU A 61 -6.07 2.34 -9.83
C LEU A 61 -6.38 3.40 -8.76
N PRO A 62 -5.35 4.05 -8.21
CA PRO A 62 -5.56 5.20 -7.34
C PRO A 62 -6.25 6.31 -8.14
N GLU A 63 -6.92 7.22 -7.44
CA GLU A 63 -7.62 8.37 -8.03
C GLU A 63 -6.73 9.16 -9.00
N HIS A 64 -5.43 9.21 -8.69
CA HIS A 64 -4.37 9.79 -9.50
C HIS A 64 -3.38 8.70 -9.94
N SER A 65 -3.77 7.91 -10.94
CA SER A 65 -2.96 6.80 -11.49
C SER A 65 -1.54 7.20 -11.93
N GLU A 66 -1.34 8.45 -12.31
CA GLU A 66 -0.05 9.05 -12.68
C GLU A 66 0.89 9.24 -11.48
N ILE A 67 0.35 9.23 -10.26
CA ILE A 67 1.08 9.41 -8.99
C ILE A 67 1.34 8.07 -8.31
N GLY A 68 0.49 7.06 -8.55
CA GLY A 68 0.53 5.77 -7.87
C GLY A 68 -0.20 5.79 -6.52
N TRP A 69 -0.25 4.64 -5.83
CA TRP A 69 -0.92 4.49 -4.55
C TRP A 69 -0.13 5.19 -3.45
N ARG A 70 -0.71 6.23 -2.85
CA ARG A 70 -0.11 7.00 -1.77
C ARG A 70 -0.21 6.23 -0.46
N ILE A 71 0.89 6.20 0.29
CA ILE A 71 1.02 5.51 1.57
C ILE A 71 1.47 6.52 2.61
N GLY A 72 0.83 6.58 3.77
CA GLY A 72 1.26 7.47 4.85
C GLY A 72 0.25 7.57 5.99
N ARG A 73 0.50 8.48 6.94
CA ARG A 73 -0.39 8.72 8.09
C ARG A 73 -1.71 9.39 7.69
N GLY A 74 -1.76 9.97 6.51
CA GLY A 74 -2.90 10.74 6.01
C GLY A 74 -3.12 12.06 6.76
N CYS A 75 -4.12 12.81 6.31
CA CYS A 75 -4.58 14.06 6.93
C CYS A 75 -6.10 14.03 7.09
N ARG A 76 -6.59 14.12 8.33
CA ARG A 76 -8.03 14.03 8.67
C ARG A 76 -8.92 15.07 7.97
N GLU A 77 -8.34 16.17 7.53
CA GLU A 77 -9.06 17.27 6.86
C GLU A 77 -9.28 17.00 5.36
N LEU A 78 -8.62 16.00 4.80
CA LEU A 78 -8.73 15.65 3.39
C LEU A 78 -9.70 14.50 3.16
N GLU A 79 -10.36 14.51 2.00
CA GLU A 79 -11.15 13.37 1.54
C GLU A 79 -10.27 12.12 1.53
N ASN A 80 -10.80 11.03 2.10
CA ASN A 80 -10.10 9.77 2.26
C ASN A 80 -8.70 9.88 2.90
N TYR A 81 -8.50 10.86 3.79
CA TYR A 81 -7.21 11.14 4.42
C TYR A 81 -6.07 11.51 3.44
N GLY A 82 -6.36 11.66 2.14
CA GLY A 82 -5.37 11.94 1.10
C GLY A 82 -4.37 10.81 0.78
N VAL A 83 -4.60 9.56 1.20
CA VAL A 83 -3.67 8.41 1.00
C VAL A 83 -4.37 7.08 0.77
N GLU A 84 -4.15 6.38 -0.35
CA GLU A 84 -4.83 5.10 -0.62
C GLU A 84 -4.57 4.02 0.45
N LEU A 85 -3.36 4.03 1.02
CA LEU A 85 -2.93 3.11 2.07
C LEU A 85 -2.59 3.91 3.33
N LEU A 86 -3.55 3.96 4.27
CA LEU A 86 -3.40 4.66 5.54
C LEU A 86 -2.60 3.80 6.53
N LEU A 87 -1.56 4.40 7.10
CA LEU A 87 -0.79 3.83 8.20
C LEU A 87 -1.39 4.33 9.52
N ALA A 88 -2.09 3.46 10.24
CA ALA A 88 -2.67 3.76 11.55
C ALA A 88 -1.57 3.81 12.62
N THR A 89 -0.92 4.96 12.74
CA THR A 89 0.23 5.19 13.61
C THR A 89 0.24 6.62 14.14
N ASP A 90 0.70 6.80 15.37
CA ASP A 90 0.99 8.10 16.00
C ASP A 90 2.47 8.49 15.83
N ASP A 91 3.24 7.75 15.00
CA ASP A 91 4.64 8.03 14.75
C ASP A 91 4.82 9.26 13.82
N ASP A 92 5.36 10.33 14.40
CA ASP A 92 5.69 11.58 13.71
C ASP A 92 6.81 11.45 12.67
N SER A 93 7.55 10.33 12.65
CA SER A 93 8.52 9.99 11.60
C SER A 93 7.83 9.72 10.25
N ILE A 94 6.54 9.36 10.28
CA ILE A 94 5.73 9.03 9.10
C ILE A 94 4.98 10.28 8.63
N SER A 95 5.10 10.64 7.36
CA SER A 95 4.48 11.84 6.77
C SER A 95 3.02 11.56 6.41
N GLY A 96 2.23 12.62 6.22
CA GLY A 96 0.85 12.52 5.72
C GLY A 96 0.77 11.68 4.45
N VAL A 97 1.58 12.03 3.44
CA VAL A 97 1.97 11.13 2.34
C VAL A 97 3.46 10.85 2.48
N HIS A 98 3.83 9.63 2.82
CA HIS A 98 5.22 9.22 3.08
C HIS A 98 5.84 8.52 1.86
N ALA A 99 5.10 7.65 1.20
CA ALA A 99 5.57 6.96 0.00
C ALA A 99 4.48 6.87 -1.06
N ARG A 100 4.89 6.56 -2.29
CA ARG A 100 4.02 6.24 -3.41
C ARG A 100 4.44 4.90 -3.97
N PHE A 101 3.52 3.97 -4.02
CA PHE A 101 3.72 2.72 -4.71
C PHE A 101 3.25 2.87 -6.16
N GLY A 102 4.08 2.50 -7.12
CA GLY A 102 3.77 2.65 -8.53
C GLY A 102 4.30 1.49 -9.37
N TRP A 103 3.90 1.50 -10.63
CA TRP A 103 4.38 0.59 -11.66
C TRP A 103 5.11 1.41 -12.74
N THR A 104 6.27 0.95 -13.19
CA THR A 104 6.95 1.60 -14.33
C THR A 104 6.90 0.73 -15.58
N THR A 105 6.64 1.36 -16.72
CA THR A 105 6.64 0.69 -18.02
C THR A 105 8.04 0.60 -18.63
N LEU A 106 9.00 1.40 -18.14
CA LEU A 106 10.39 1.38 -18.61
C LEU A 106 11.13 0.12 -18.14
N ARG A 107 10.76 -0.42 -16.99
CA ARG A 107 11.19 -1.71 -16.45
C ARG A 107 9.97 -2.31 -15.75
N PRO A 108 9.32 -3.37 -16.27
CA PRO A 108 8.06 -3.86 -15.75
C PRO A 108 8.23 -4.43 -14.33
N ASP A 109 8.19 -3.53 -13.36
CA ASP A 109 8.47 -3.76 -11.95
C ASP A 109 7.73 -2.73 -11.09
N PHE A 110 7.55 -3.11 -9.83
CA PHE A 110 7.00 -2.23 -8.81
C PHE A 110 8.07 -1.34 -8.21
N LEU A 111 7.67 -0.10 -7.92
CA LEU A 111 8.52 0.91 -7.32
C LEU A 111 7.85 1.46 -6.07
N LEU A 112 8.63 1.66 -5.02
CA LEU A 112 8.28 2.52 -3.90
C LEU A 112 9.06 3.81 -4.02
N ILE A 113 8.37 4.93 -4.15
CA ILE A 113 8.95 6.27 -4.31
C ILE A 113 8.69 7.05 -3.03
N LEU A 114 9.74 7.50 -2.37
CA LEU A 114 9.61 8.34 -1.19
C LEU A 114 9.17 9.74 -1.59
N ASN A 115 8.28 10.33 -0.78
CA ASN A 115 7.99 11.75 -0.90
C ASN A 115 9.20 12.55 -0.37
N GLU A 116 9.53 13.70 -0.97
CA GLU A 116 10.75 14.48 -0.68
C GLU A 116 10.91 14.88 0.80
N GLN A 117 9.80 14.91 1.54
CA GLN A 117 9.74 15.27 2.96
C GLN A 117 9.87 14.07 3.90
N SER A 118 10.09 12.86 3.38
CA SER A 118 10.05 11.62 4.15
C SER A 118 11.44 11.21 4.63
N LYS A 119 11.49 10.65 5.84
CA LYS A 119 12.78 10.47 6.55
C LYS A 119 13.46 9.15 6.25
N ARG A 120 12.71 8.05 6.04
CA ARG A 120 13.26 6.70 5.84
C ARG A 120 12.20 5.68 5.40
N CYS A 121 12.56 4.81 4.47
CA CYS A 121 11.87 3.54 4.24
C CYS A 121 12.88 2.40 4.09
N THR A 122 12.51 1.19 4.48
CA THR A 122 13.40 0.02 4.48
C THR A 122 12.78 -1.10 3.65
N ILE A 123 13.52 -1.61 2.66
CA ILE A 123 13.12 -2.78 1.86
C ILE A 123 14.12 -3.89 2.12
N ASN A 124 13.66 -5.02 2.66
CA ASN A 124 14.50 -6.18 3.04
C ASN A 124 15.72 -5.80 3.89
N GLY A 125 15.54 -4.89 4.85
CA GLY A 125 16.62 -4.42 5.72
C GLY A 125 17.62 -3.47 5.05
N ARG A 126 17.32 -2.97 3.84
CA ARG A 126 18.06 -1.88 3.21
C ARG A 126 17.26 -0.61 3.29
N ASP A 127 17.78 0.36 4.03
CA ASP A 127 17.20 1.68 4.14
C ASP A 127 17.47 2.49 2.87
N PHE A 128 16.48 3.26 2.45
CA PHE A 128 16.63 4.33 1.47
C PHE A 128 15.88 5.56 1.96
N ASN A 129 16.44 6.74 1.70
CA ASN A 129 15.98 8.01 2.26
C ASN A 129 15.62 9.02 1.16
N GLU A 130 15.82 8.67 -0.11
CA GLU A 130 15.50 9.52 -1.26
C GLU A 130 15.21 8.68 -2.51
N GLY A 131 14.44 9.25 -3.43
CA GLY A 131 14.16 8.66 -4.73
C GLY A 131 13.18 7.48 -4.69
N GLY A 132 13.33 6.58 -5.65
CA GLY A 132 12.50 5.40 -5.81
C GLY A 132 13.32 4.12 -5.83
N GLN A 133 12.84 3.09 -5.15
CA GLN A 133 13.45 1.78 -5.11
C GLN A 133 12.52 0.73 -5.72
N THR A 134 13.08 -0.10 -6.59
CA THR A 134 12.38 -1.28 -7.12
C THR A 134 12.15 -2.28 -6.00
N ILE A 135 10.94 -2.81 -5.95
CA ILE A 135 10.53 -3.83 -5.00
C ILE A 135 10.78 -5.19 -5.68
N PRO A 136 11.73 -6.01 -5.19
CA PRO A 136 12.01 -7.32 -5.78
C PRO A 136 10.80 -8.29 -5.73
N ALA A 137 10.95 -9.54 -6.17
CA ALA A 137 9.98 -10.57 -5.79
C ALA A 137 10.21 -10.99 -4.32
N GLU A 138 9.12 -11.20 -3.55
CA GLU A 138 9.15 -11.71 -2.15
C GLU A 138 9.85 -10.81 -1.10
N ASN A 139 9.27 -9.65 -0.76
CA ASN A 139 9.90 -8.72 0.18
C ASN A 139 9.11 -8.44 1.45
N THR A 140 9.83 -7.88 2.42
CA THR A 140 9.26 -7.12 3.53
C THR A 140 9.60 -5.64 3.34
N ILE A 141 8.56 -4.80 3.33
CA ILE A 141 8.67 -3.34 3.28
C ILE A 141 8.35 -2.82 4.69
N LEU A 142 9.22 -2.00 5.25
CA LEU A 142 8.99 -1.24 6.47
C LEU A 142 9.00 0.26 6.14
N ILE A 143 8.08 1.01 6.72
CA ILE A 143 7.91 2.45 6.51
C ILE A 143 7.93 3.12 7.89
N GLY A 144 8.77 4.14 8.08
CA GLY A 144 9.03 4.75 9.39
C GLY A 144 10.37 4.32 10.00
N ASP A 145 10.61 4.71 11.25
CA ASP A 145 11.78 4.29 12.06
C ASP A 145 11.61 2.89 12.68
#